data_AF-A2D6C8-F1
#
_entry.id   AF-A2D6C8-F1
#
_cell.length_a   1.000
_cell.length_b   1.000
_cell.length_c   1.000
_cell.angle_alpha   90.00
_cell.angle_beta   90.00
_cell.angle_gamma   90.00
#
_symmetry.space_group_name_H-M   'P 1'
#
loop_
_entity.id
_entity.type
_entity.pdbx_description
1 polymer ?
#
loop_
_entity_poly.entity_id
_entity_poly.type
_entity_poly.pdbx_seq_one_letter_code
_entity_poly.pdbx_strand_id
1 'polypeptide(L)' 'CDSYWTSVHPEYWTKRHVWEWLQFCCDQYKLDINCISFCHFNISGLQLCSMTQEEFVEAAGLCGEYLYFILQNIRTQ' A
#
# COMPACT_ATOMS: atom_id res chain seq x y z
N CYS A 1 -1.71 -14.99 -16.02
CA CYS A 1 -0.58 -14.07 -16.27
C CYS A 1 -1.02 -12.77 -15.66
N ASP A 2 -0.74 -12.58 -14.37
CA ASP A 2 -1.24 -11.40 -13.68
C ASP A 2 -0.22 -10.29 -13.90
N SER A 3 -0.69 -9.17 -14.47
CA SER A 3 0.11 -7.98 -14.69
C SER A 3 0.74 -7.51 -13.38
N TYR A 4 1.96 -7.00 -13.44
CA TYR A 4 2.64 -6.43 -12.27
C TYR A 4 1.83 -5.26 -11.71
N TRP A 5 1.85 -5.05 -10.40
CA TRP A 5 1.09 -3.96 -9.76
C TRP A 5 1.44 -2.58 -10.32
N THR A 6 2.69 -2.38 -10.77
CA THR A 6 3.17 -1.13 -11.39
C THR A 6 2.54 -0.82 -12.75
N SER A 7 1.94 -1.81 -13.42
CA SER A 7 1.28 -1.64 -14.72
C SER A 7 -0.24 -1.47 -14.60
N VAL A 8 -0.76 -1.41 -13.37
CA VAL A 8 -2.20 -1.35 -13.08
C VAL A 8 -2.46 -0.14 -12.19
N HIS A 9 -3.49 0.66 -12.51
CA HIS A 9 -3.86 1.80 -11.67
C HIS A 9 -4.23 1.34 -10.25
N PRO A 10 -3.82 2.08 -9.19
CA PRO A 10 -4.01 1.65 -7.80
C PRO A 10 -5.43 1.26 -7.40
N GLU A 11 -6.45 1.90 -7.96
CA GLU A 11 -7.85 1.55 -7.69
C GLU A 11 -8.26 0.15 -8.20
N TYR A 12 -7.55 -0.37 -9.20
CA TYR A 12 -7.75 -1.72 -9.75
C TYR A 12 -6.79 -2.76 -9.16
N TRP A 13 -6.02 -2.41 -8.12
CA TRP A 13 -5.16 -3.39 -7.47
C TRP A 13 -5.98 -4.52 -6.84
N THR A 14 -5.52 -5.74 -7.07
CA THR A 14 -6.00 -6.90 -6.32
C THR A 14 -5.33 -6.92 -4.97
N LYS A 15 -5.83 -7.76 -4.05
CA LYS A 15 -5.17 -8.01 -2.76
C LYS A 15 -3.70 -8.41 -2.91
N ARG A 16 -3.37 -9.16 -3.96
CA ARG A 16 -1.99 -9.55 -4.27
C ARG A 16 -1.15 -8.36 -4.73
N HIS A 17 -1.69 -7.48 -5.57
CA HIS A 17 -0.99 -6.25 -5.96
C HIS A 17 -0.70 -5.33 -4.76
N VAL A 18 -1.66 -5.19 -3.84
CA VAL A 18 -1.46 -4.44 -2.58
C VAL A 18 -0.32 -5.04 -1.76
N TRP A 19 -0.27 -6.38 -1.66
CA TRP A 19 0.82 -7.08 -0.99
C TRP A 19 2.18 -6.85 -1.65
N GLU A 20 2.27 -7.00 -2.97
CA GLU A 20 3.51 -6.76 -3.72
C GLU A 20 3.98 -5.31 -3.59
N TRP A 21 3.06 -4.35 -3.61
CA TRP A 21 3.35 -2.94 -3.36
C TRP A 21 3.91 -2.70 -1.94
N LEU A 22 3.29 -3.30 -0.91
CA LEU A 22 3.78 -3.19 0.46
C LEU A 22 5.19 -3.78 0.62
N GLN A 23 5.44 -4.94 0.03
CA GLN A 23 6.78 -5.56 0.05
C GLN A 23 7.81 -4.64 -0.61
N PHE A 24 7.49 -4.09 -1.79
CA PHE A 24 8.33 -3.10 -2.44
C PHE A 24 8.60 -1.89 -1.54
N CYS A 25 7.58 -1.35 -0.85
CA CYS A 25 7.75 -0.24 0.07
C CYS A 25 8.68 -0.60 1.25
N CYS A 26 8.54 -1.80 1.81
CA CYS A 26 9.42 -2.29 2.88
C CYS A 26 10.87 -2.39 2.40
N ASP A 27 11.11 -2.96 1.22
CA ASP A 27 12.44 -3.16 0.68
C ASP A 27 13.12 -1.85 0.26
N GLN A 28 12.40 -0.97 -0.44
CA GLN A 28 12.95 0.29 -0.97
C GLN A 28 13.18 1.34 0.11
N TYR A 29 12.21 1.52 1.01
CA TYR A 29 12.25 2.57 2.03
C TYR A 29 12.73 2.04 3.39
N LYS A 30 13.12 0.76 3.46
CA LYS A 30 13.55 0.07 4.70
C LYS A 30 12.53 0.23 5.83
N LEU A 31 11.24 0.16 5.49
CA LEU A 31 10.17 0.20 6.48
C LEU A 31 10.21 -1.07 7.33
N ASP A 32 9.96 -0.93 8.63
CA ASP A 32 9.90 -2.08 9.52
C ASP A 32 8.61 -2.86 9.26
N ILE A 33 8.75 -4.03 8.66
CA ILE A 33 7.68 -5.01 8.43
C ILE A 33 6.97 -5.42 9.73
N ASN A 34 7.62 -5.32 10.88
CA ASN A 34 6.99 -5.61 12.17
C ASN A 34 6.01 -4.51 12.61
N CYS A 35 6.11 -3.31 12.03
CA CYS A 35 5.18 -2.21 12.29
C CYS A 35 3.94 -2.25 11.38
N ILE A 36 3.97 -3.02 10.29
CA ILE A 36 2.89 -3.06 9.29
C ILE A 36 1.97 -4.23 9.60
N SER A 37 0.71 -3.93 9.93
CA SER A 37 -0.32 -4.95 10.09
C SER A 37 -0.80 -5.44 8.73
N PHE A 38 -0.18 -6.50 8.19
CA PHE A 38 -0.60 -7.12 6.92
C PHE A 38 -2.07 -7.55 6.89
N CYS A 39 -2.65 -7.86 8.06
CA CYS A 39 -4.07 -8.16 8.19
C CYS A 39 -4.96 -6.96 7.84
N HIS A 40 -4.56 -5.75 8.24
CA HIS A 40 -5.28 -4.53 7.88
C HIS A 40 -5.19 -4.21 6.38
N PHE A 41 -4.11 -4.62 5.72
CA PHE A 41 -3.92 -4.42 4.28
C PHE A 41 -4.41 -5.58 3.41
N ASN A 42 -5.18 -6.53 3.96
CA ASN A 42 -5.81 -7.61 3.18
C ASN A 42 -7.06 -7.13 2.39
N ILE A 43 -6.90 -6.02 1.68
CA ILE A 43 -7.95 -5.23 1.03
C ILE A 43 -7.67 -5.06 -0.46
N SER A 44 -8.66 -4.65 -1.24
CA SER A 44 -8.45 -4.30 -2.65
C SER A 44 -7.82 -2.91 -2.79
N GLY A 45 -7.30 -2.62 -3.97
CA GLY A 45 -6.80 -1.31 -4.36
C GLY A 45 -7.80 -0.18 -4.20
N LEU A 46 -9.07 -0.44 -4.52
CA LEU A 46 -10.16 0.52 -4.32
C LEU A 46 -10.32 0.90 -2.85
N GLN A 47 -10.28 -0.10 -1.95
CA GLN A 47 -10.35 0.14 -0.51
C GLN A 47 -9.10 0.88 -0.03
N LEU A 48 -7.91 0.45 -0.46
CA LEU A 48 -6.65 1.10 -0.14
C LEU A 48 -6.63 2.58 -0.56
N CYS A 49 -7.14 2.90 -1.75
CA CYS A 49 -7.22 4.27 -2.27
C CYS A 49 -8.28 5.12 -1.55
N SER A 50 -9.25 4.48 -0.90
CA SER A 50 -10.30 5.14 -0.12
C SER A 50 -9.90 5.36 1.33
N MET A 51 -8.84 4.70 1.81
CA MET A 51 -8.30 4.91 3.15
C MET A 51 -7.74 6.32 3.31
N THR A 52 -8.01 6.90 4.47
CA THR A 52 -7.44 8.15 4.95
C THR A 52 -6.02 7.93 5.45
N GLN A 53 -5.25 9.02 5.57
CA GLN A 53 -3.90 8.96 6.16
C GLN A 53 -3.94 8.38 7.58
N GLU A 54 -4.98 8.70 8.37
CA GLU A 54 -5.16 8.20 9.73
C GLU A 54 -5.31 6.67 9.76
N GLU A 55 -6.12 6.09 8.87
CA GLU A 55 -6.28 4.63 8.77
C GLU A 55 -4.98 3.93 8.35
N PHE A 56 -4.15 4.58 7.52
CA PHE A 56 -2.81 4.08 7.21
C PHE A 56 -1.90 4.09 8.44
N VAL A 57 -1.94 5.17 9.23
CA VAL A 57 -1.16 5.30 10.47
C VAL A 57 -1.63 4.32 11.53
N GLU A 58 -2.93 4.05 11.63
CA GLU A 58 -3.47 3.02 12.52
C GLU A 58 -2.96 1.62 12.13
N ALA A 59 -2.91 1.33 10.82
CA ALA A 59 -2.50 0.02 10.30
C ALA A 59 -0.98 -0.22 10.30
N ALA A 60 -0.16 0.84 10.18
CA ALA A 60 1.29 0.74 9.97
C ALA A 60 2.14 1.65 10.89
N GLY A 61 1.53 2.30 11.87
CA GLY A 61 2.19 3.29 12.73
C GLY A 61 2.79 4.45 11.93
N LEU A 62 4.00 4.88 12.30
CA LEU A 62 4.73 5.94 11.60
C LEU A 62 5.00 5.62 10.13
N CYS A 63 5.05 4.33 9.75
CA CYS A 63 5.21 3.93 8.34
C CYS A 63 3.96 4.23 7.51
N GLY A 64 2.79 4.36 8.15
CA GLY A 64 1.52 4.65 7.49
C GLY A 64 1.51 5.97 6.72
N GLU A 65 2.10 7.03 7.29
CA GLU A 65 2.20 8.33 6.61
C GLU A 65 3.00 8.22 5.31
N TYR A 66 4.11 7.49 5.34
CA TYR A 66 4.94 7.24 4.15
C TYR A 66 4.19 6.41 3.12
N LEU A 67 3.53 5.33 3.54
CA LEU A 67 2.73 4.48 2.65
C LEU A 67 1.61 5.27 1.97
N TYR A 68 0.92 6.12 2.71
CA TYR A 68 -0.11 7.00 2.16
C TYR A 68 0.48 7.95 1.11
N PHE A 69 1.59 8.62 1.42
CA PHE A 69 2.25 9.53 0.49
C PHE A 69 2.72 8.83 -0.79
N ILE A 70 3.32 7.64 -0.66
CA ILE A 70 3.74 6.82 -1.80
C ILE A 70 2.54 6.46 -2.68
N LEU A 71 1.43 6.04 -2.08
CA LEU A 71 0.21 5.72 -2.81
C LEU A 71 -0.34 6.94 -3.58
N GLN A 72 -0.39 8.12 -2.95
CA GLN A 72 -0.86 9.34 -3.63
C GLN A 72 0.04 9.72 -4.81
N ASN A 73 1.36 9.54 -4.70
CA ASN A 73 2.29 9.78 -5.80
C ASN A 73 2.09 8.80 -6.97
N ILE A 74 1.69 7.55 -6.71
CA ILE A 74 1.39 6.57 -7.76
C ILE A 74 0.05 6.90 -8.43
N ARG A 75 -0.95 7.33 -7.65
CA ARG A 75 -2.29 7.69 -8.17
C ARG A 75 -2.31 8.94 -9.05
N THR A 76 -1.31 9.80 -8.91
CA THR A 76 -1.20 11.06 -9.65
C THR A 76 -0.37 10.95 -10.92
N GLN A 77 0.20 9.77 -11.22
CA GLN A 77 0.87 9.44 -12.48
C GLN A 77 -0.10 8.83 -13.47
#